data_AF-A0A927TWV2-F1
#
_entry.id   AF-A0A927TWV2-F1
#
_cell.length_a   1.000
_cell.length_b   1.000
_cell.length_c   1.000
_cell.angle_alpha   90.00
_cell.angle_beta   90.00
_cell.angle_gamma   90.00
#
_symmetry.space_group_name_H-M   'P 1'
#
loop_
_entity.id
_entity.type
_entity.pdbx_description
1 polymer ?
#
loop_
_entity_poly.entity_id
_entity_poly.type
_entity_poly.pdbx_seq_one_letter_code
_entity_poly.pdbx_strand_id
1 'polypeptide(L)'
;MKEIYESAIADMTRLLEETVDNYSKALEDSTMEPLFCVSNKQFTLMRAVEYFSNYQVRNGCRQICIDICKEMNMNVKKMYDSVDFVIEMESEKIGFLLSFTSNDMPNVSDELMSNIEKLKVIVLQDSIDGQPHFFKTNKPEYRNYKYKEQIEQITMKQFFEMLGRNDYEDFKECIGRYNYDAEQKLGITVSAIPTKKVIEKHKSRIREALLSYFYEEELLAIFNEKEIKDMKNWFEKNHEVLISNADFSRSFISSEWYYDLRVKTDEEIEQTAIVAGYLKSLEQLLCSILLILSEDENNKFMFFTNQEGKKKTGEEKLPLNYANKKLVLTMAKHLLKSIKGNKKVVLRKTKMTDRVIEYLEQYVEETRNAYMHKDNLYKWSDIQIIRIKTYAVYFMVLGTFLIDVKKLSQINY
;
A
#
# COMPACT_ATOMS: atom_id res chain seq x y z
N MET A 1 33.74 16.59 28.97
CA MET A 1 32.94 17.41 28.03
C MET A 1 32.30 16.56 26.94
N LYS A 2 33.07 15.81 26.14
CA LYS A 2 32.52 14.92 25.10
C LYS A 2 31.49 13.91 25.63
N GLU A 3 31.76 13.26 26.76
CA GLU A 3 30.82 12.33 27.43
C GLU A 3 29.53 12.99 27.91
N ILE A 4 29.57 14.28 28.28
CA ILE A 4 28.38 15.05 28.70
C ILE A 4 27.49 15.33 27.49
N TYR A 5 28.09 15.67 26.34
CA TYR A 5 27.36 15.85 25.09
C TYR A 5 26.81 14.53 24.55
N GLU A 6 27.57 13.43 24.65
CA GLU A 6 27.11 12.09 24.25
C GLU A 6 25.95 11.61 25.12
N SER A 7 26.00 11.84 26.44
CA SER A 7 24.89 11.54 27.36
C SER A 7 23.65 12.38 27.04
N ALA A 8 23.81 13.69 26.80
CA ALA A 8 22.69 14.56 26.45
C ALA A 8 22.08 14.19 25.09
N ILE A 9 22.90 13.81 24.11
CA ILE A 9 22.44 13.32 22.81
C ILE A 9 21.68 12.00 22.99
N ALA A 10 22.17 11.06 23.81
CA ALA A 10 21.47 9.81 24.09
C ALA A 10 20.10 10.04 24.75
N ASP A 11 20.01 10.98 25.70
CA ASP A 11 18.73 11.35 26.32
C ASP A 11 17.78 12.03 25.33
N MET A 12 18.28 12.91 24.47
CA MET A 12 17.49 13.52 23.40
C MET A 12 17.03 12.49 22.35
N THR A 13 17.88 11.51 22.01
CA THR A 13 17.53 10.40 21.12
C THR A 13 16.43 9.54 21.74
N ARG A 14 16.52 9.21 23.03
CA ARG A 14 15.47 8.46 23.74
C ARG A 14 14.13 9.21 23.78
N LEU A 15 14.15 10.52 24.03
CA LEU A 15 12.95 11.37 23.98
C LEU A 15 12.36 11.45 22.56
N LEU A 16 13.22 11.46 21.53
CA LEU A 16 12.80 11.43 20.14
C LEU A 16 12.16 10.08 19.80
N GLU A 17 12.73 8.97 20.26
CA GLU A 17 12.16 7.61 20.10
C GLU A 17 10.80 7.50 20.79
N GLU A 18 10.66 7.95 22.04
CA GLU A 18 9.37 8.02 22.74
C GLU A 18 8.37 8.92 21.99
N THR A 19 8.81 10.04 21.41
CA THR A 19 7.96 10.93 20.62
C THR A 19 7.50 10.27 19.32
N VAL A 20 8.39 9.52 18.64
CA VAL A 20 8.07 8.77 17.42
C VAL A 20 7.12 7.61 17.72
N ASP A 21 7.31 6.91 18.84
CA ASP A 21 6.42 5.84 19.30
C ASP A 21 5.05 6.39 19.70
N ASN A 22 5.00 7.51 20.42
CA ASN A 22 3.75 8.20 20.76
C ASN A 22 3.03 8.75 19.53
N TYR A 23 3.76 9.29 18.55
CA TYR A 23 3.20 9.71 17.27
C TYR A 23 2.67 8.52 16.47
N SER A 24 3.41 7.41 16.45
CA SER A 24 3.03 6.17 15.76
C SER A 24 1.82 5.48 16.42
N LYS A 25 1.69 5.57 17.75
CA LYS A 25 0.52 5.15 18.50
C LYS A 25 -0.66 6.09 18.30
N ALA A 26 -0.46 7.40 18.30
CA ALA A 26 -1.51 8.36 17.99
C ALA A 26 -2.05 8.21 16.56
N LEU A 27 -1.22 7.75 15.62
CA LEU A 27 -1.63 7.37 14.27
C LEU A 27 -2.42 6.04 14.22
N GLU A 28 -2.16 5.12 15.16
CA GLU A 28 -2.91 3.86 15.34
C GLU A 28 -4.23 4.06 16.09
N ASP A 29 -4.24 4.91 17.11
CA ASP A 29 -5.40 5.29 17.91
C ASP A 29 -6.29 6.32 17.20
N SER A 30 -5.89 6.76 15.99
CA SER A 30 -6.71 7.61 15.14
C SER A 30 -7.88 6.79 14.61
N THR A 31 -9.00 6.78 15.33
CA THR A 31 -10.23 6.09 14.92
C THR A 31 -10.91 6.75 13.71
N MET A 32 -10.40 7.90 13.26
CA MET A 32 -10.99 8.72 12.20
C MET A 32 -9.94 9.06 11.12
N GLU A 33 -10.33 8.98 9.86
CA GLU A 33 -9.55 9.40 8.69
C GLU A 33 -10.18 10.65 8.04
N PRO A 34 -9.41 11.62 7.53
CA PRO A 34 -9.95 12.76 6.80
C PRO A 34 -10.68 12.32 5.53
N LEU A 35 -11.88 12.86 5.27
CA LEU A 35 -12.57 12.65 4.00
C LEU A 35 -11.80 13.28 2.84
N PHE A 36 -11.27 14.49 3.04
CA PHE A 36 -10.49 15.21 2.03
C PHE A 36 -9.06 15.37 2.51
N CYS A 37 -8.10 14.99 1.66
CA CYS A 37 -6.69 15.08 2.01
C CYS A 37 -5.89 15.65 0.84
N VAL A 38 -5.23 16.77 1.09
CA VAL A 38 -4.11 17.23 0.29
C VAL A 38 -2.86 16.99 1.14
N SER A 39 -1.92 16.21 0.63
CA SER A 39 -0.91 15.52 1.44
C SER A 39 -0.08 16.41 2.41
N ASN A 40 0.34 15.79 3.53
CA ASN A 40 1.34 16.13 4.58
C ASN A 40 1.55 17.58 5.11
N LYS A 41 1.36 17.74 6.43
CA LYS A 41 1.52 18.94 7.29
C LYS A 41 2.97 19.47 7.46
N GLN A 42 3.96 18.87 6.79
CA GLN A 42 5.38 19.13 7.05
C GLN A 42 6.02 20.25 6.20
N PHE A 43 5.35 20.79 5.18
CA PHE A 43 5.90 21.88 4.36
C PHE A 43 5.12 23.19 4.54
N THR A 44 5.81 24.31 4.71
CA THR A 44 5.19 25.65 4.81
C THR A 44 4.38 26.01 3.57
N LEU A 45 4.78 25.53 2.38
CA LEU A 45 4.03 25.65 1.12
C LEU A 45 2.68 24.88 1.18
N MET A 46 2.67 23.73 1.87
CA MET A 46 1.48 22.88 2.00
C MET A 46 0.45 23.47 2.95
N ARG A 47 0.82 24.28 3.95
CA ARG A 47 -0.17 25.00 4.77
C ARG A 47 -0.99 26.00 3.96
N ALA A 48 -0.38 26.62 2.94
CA ALA A 48 -1.11 27.53 2.05
C ALA A 48 -2.05 26.74 1.13
N VAL A 49 -1.60 25.61 0.58
CA VAL A 49 -2.45 24.71 -0.22
C VAL A 49 -3.59 24.11 0.61
N GLU A 50 -3.30 23.63 1.83
CA GLU A 50 -4.27 23.14 2.81
C GLU A 50 -5.29 24.24 3.15
N TYR A 51 -4.85 25.48 3.39
CA TYR A 51 -5.75 26.61 3.65
C TYR A 51 -6.69 26.92 2.47
N PHE A 52 -6.16 27.02 1.25
CA PHE A 52 -6.97 27.31 0.05
C PHE A 52 -7.87 26.13 -0.36
N SER A 53 -7.39 24.89 -0.23
CA SER A 53 -8.16 23.68 -0.50
C SER A 53 -9.27 23.47 0.53
N ASN A 54 -8.97 23.56 1.83
CA ASN A 54 -9.95 23.33 2.89
C ASN A 54 -11.09 24.34 2.84
N TYR A 55 -10.81 25.61 2.52
CA TYR A 55 -11.87 26.60 2.36
C TYR A 55 -12.83 26.24 1.20
N GLN A 56 -12.30 25.84 0.05
CA GLN A 56 -13.12 25.48 -1.11
C GLN A 56 -13.86 24.15 -0.91
N VAL A 57 -13.20 23.15 -0.33
CA VAL A 57 -13.79 21.86 0.02
C VAL A 57 -14.93 22.03 1.03
N ARG A 58 -14.73 22.83 2.07
CA ARG A 58 -15.79 23.13 3.06
C ARG A 58 -16.97 23.83 2.40
N ASN A 59 -16.73 24.81 1.53
CA ASN A 59 -17.80 25.50 0.81
C ASN A 59 -18.57 24.56 -0.13
N GLY A 60 -17.87 23.66 -0.83
CA GLY A 60 -18.47 22.63 -1.67
C GLY A 60 -19.33 21.66 -0.86
N CYS A 61 -18.78 21.09 0.22
CA CYS A 61 -19.52 20.18 1.11
C CYS A 61 -20.74 20.86 1.74
N ARG A 62 -20.61 22.13 2.17
CA ARG A 62 -21.74 22.92 2.67
C ARG A 62 -22.84 23.02 1.62
N GLN A 63 -22.48 23.32 0.38
CA GLN A 63 -23.44 23.47 -0.70
C GLN A 63 -24.13 22.13 -0.99
N ILE A 64 -23.39 21.02 -1.01
CA ILE A 64 -23.94 19.66 -1.13
C ILE A 64 -24.95 19.35 -0.02
N CYS A 65 -24.61 19.59 1.25
CA CYS A 65 -25.54 19.36 2.37
C CYS A 65 -26.84 20.18 2.20
N ILE A 66 -26.73 21.44 1.79
CA ILE A 66 -27.89 22.31 1.56
C ILE A 66 -28.74 21.81 0.40
N ASP A 67 -28.12 21.37 -0.69
CA ASP A 67 -28.82 20.90 -1.88
C ASP A 67 -29.53 19.57 -1.60
N ILE A 68 -28.89 18.65 -0.87
CA ILE A 68 -29.52 17.42 -0.35
C ILE A 68 -30.77 17.76 0.48
N CYS A 69 -30.66 18.68 1.44
CA CYS A 69 -31.81 19.06 2.26
C CYS A 69 -32.94 19.71 1.44
N LYS A 70 -32.61 20.49 0.40
CA LYS A 70 -33.61 21.08 -0.50
C LYS A 70 -34.30 20.06 -1.38
N GLU A 71 -33.56 19.08 -1.93
CA GLU A 71 -34.14 17.95 -2.68
C GLU A 71 -35.15 17.17 -1.82
N MET A 72 -34.89 17.09 -0.53
CA MET A 72 -35.78 16.50 0.47
C MET A 72 -36.93 17.42 0.92
N ASN A 73 -37.11 18.58 0.29
CA ASN A 73 -38.13 19.58 0.62
C ASN A 73 -38.03 20.13 2.05
N MET A 74 -36.84 20.15 2.66
CA MET A 74 -36.61 20.75 3.97
C MET A 74 -36.47 22.27 3.86
N ASN A 75 -36.92 23.01 4.89
CA ASN A 75 -36.75 24.45 4.96
C ASN A 75 -35.34 24.80 5.47
N VAL A 76 -34.45 25.18 4.56
CA VAL A 76 -33.04 25.48 4.84
C VAL A 76 -32.78 26.99 4.77
N LYS A 77 -32.28 27.57 5.87
CA LYS A 77 -31.80 28.95 5.92
C LYS A 77 -30.28 28.99 5.93
N LYS A 78 -29.69 29.67 4.94
CA LYS A 78 -28.25 29.96 4.95
C LYS A 78 -27.99 31.06 5.97
N MET A 79 -27.07 30.82 6.89
CA MET A 79 -26.52 31.86 7.77
C MET A 79 -25.04 32.00 7.45
N TYR A 80 -24.57 33.23 7.40
CA TYR A 80 -23.15 33.53 7.25
C TYR A 80 -22.67 34.03 8.62
N ASP A 81 -21.43 33.69 8.98
CA ASP A 81 -20.65 34.17 10.13
C ASP A 81 -20.50 33.24 11.36
N SER A 82 -21.41 32.30 11.64
CA SER A 82 -21.28 31.44 12.86
C SER A 82 -21.67 29.97 12.69
N VAL A 83 -22.61 29.67 11.79
CA VAL A 83 -23.01 28.31 11.37
C VAL A 83 -23.12 28.30 9.86
N ASP A 84 -23.01 27.12 9.25
CA ASP A 84 -23.03 27.00 7.78
C ASP A 84 -24.47 27.01 7.22
N PHE A 85 -25.43 26.42 7.92
CA PHE A 85 -26.86 26.48 7.60
C PHE A 85 -27.72 26.05 8.80
N VAL A 86 -29.01 26.39 8.75
CA VAL A 86 -30.02 25.97 9.72
C VAL A 86 -31.13 25.24 8.99
N ILE A 87 -31.56 24.10 9.52
CA ILE A 87 -32.76 23.38 9.09
C ILE A 87 -33.89 23.72 10.08
N GLU A 88 -35.01 24.21 9.56
CA GLU A 88 -36.24 24.39 10.32
C GLU A 88 -37.16 23.19 10.07
N MET A 89 -37.31 22.35 11.09
CA MET A 89 -38.27 21.24 11.12
C MET A 89 -39.53 21.70 11.85
N GLU A 90 -40.64 20.96 11.73
CA GLU A 90 -41.94 21.37 12.32
C GLU A 90 -41.89 21.61 13.83
N SER A 91 -41.00 20.91 14.54
CA SER A 91 -40.84 20.98 15.99
C SER A 91 -39.48 21.47 16.49
N GLU A 92 -38.46 21.58 15.64
CA GLU A 92 -37.09 21.86 16.06
C GLU A 92 -36.31 22.70 15.03
N LYS A 93 -35.38 23.52 15.52
CA LYS A 93 -34.40 24.25 14.68
C LYS A 93 -33.00 23.75 14.96
N ILE A 94 -32.37 23.16 13.95
CA ILE A 94 -31.04 22.57 14.09
C ILE A 94 -30.04 23.36 13.25
N GLY A 95 -28.99 23.86 13.90
CA GLY A 95 -27.85 24.47 13.22
C GLY A 95 -26.85 23.41 12.77
N PHE A 96 -26.21 23.62 11.62
CA PHE A 96 -25.17 22.76 11.09
C PHE A 96 -23.91 23.57 10.79
N LEU A 97 -22.76 22.98 11.13
CA LEU A 97 -21.43 23.53 10.87
C LEU A 97 -20.51 22.43 10.35
N LEU A 98 -19.75 22.68 9.28
CA LEU A 98 -18.77 21.75 8.76
C LEU A 98 -17.38 22.06 9.33
N SER A 99 -16.68 21.03 9.82
CA SER A 99 -15.32 21.16 10.38
C SER A 99 -14.41 20.05 9.88
N PHE A 100 -13.14 20.37 9.61
CA PHE A 100 -12.09 19.37 9.34
C PHE A 100 -11.51 18.78 10.63
N THR A 101 -11.80 19.39 11.77
CA THR A 101 -11.26 19.02 13.07
C THR A 101 -12.36 18.41 13.93
N SER A 102 -12.13 17.19 14.41
CA SER A 102 -12.92 16.62 15.50
C SER A 102 -12.70 17.43 16.79
N ASN A 103 -13.74 17.51 17.61
CA ASN A 103 -13.77 18.21 18.90
C ASN A 103 -13.52 19.72 18.77
N ASP A 104 -13.90 20.27 17.64
CA ASP A 104 -13.92 21.70 17.40
C ASP A 104 -14.89 22.41 18.36
N MET A 105 -14.54 23.61 18.79
CA MET A 105 -15.35 24.47 19.65
C MET A 105 -15.75 25.70 18.81
N PRO A 106 -16.92 25.65 18.16
CA PRO A 106 -17.38 26.72 17.29
C PRO A 106 -17.44 28.06 18.00
N ASN A 107 -16.99 29.12 17.35
CA ASN A 107 -17.21 30.47 17.85
C ASN A 107 -18.61 30.93 17.41
N VAL A 108 -19.60 30.77 18.29
CA VAL A 108 -21.02 31.06 18.03
C VAL A 108 -21.57 32.09 19.00
N SER A 109 -22.48 32.94 18.51
CA SER A 109 -23.11 33.99 19.31
C SER A 109 -24.23 33.46 20.20
N ASP A 110 -24.48 34.15 21.32
CA ASP A 110 -25.61 33.87 22.21
C ASP A 110 -26.95 33.96 21.50
N GLU A 111 -27.10 34.95 20.61
CA GLU A 111 -28.31 35.14 19.81
C GLU A 111 -28.59 33.92 18.93
N LEU A 112 -27.58 33.40 18.24
CA LEU A 112 -27.73 32.21 17.41
C LEU A 112 -28.10 30.98 18.26
N MET A 113 -27.35 30.74 19.34
CA MET A 113 -27.57 29.57 20.19
C MET A 113 -28.91 29.62 20.93
N SER A 114 -29.50 30.80 21.13
CA SER A 114 -30.86 30.95 21.64
C SER A 114 -31.96 30.64 20.61
N ASN A 115 -31.63 30.69 19.32
CA ASN A 115 -32.56 30.50 18.21
C ASN A 115 -32.54 29.07 17.63
N ILE A 116 -31.61 28.22 18.08
CA ILE A 116 -31.51 26.82 17.68
C ILE A 116 -31.54 25.93 18.92
N GLU A 117 -32.11 24.74 18.79
CA GLU A 117 -32.14 23.77 19.88
C GLU A 117 -30.81 23.03 20.02
N LYS A 118 -30.17 22.75 18.88
CA LYS A 118 -28.92 22.01 18.81
C LYS A 118 -28.06 22.49 17.65
N LEU A 119 -26.74 22.45 17.85
CA LEU A 119 -25.74 22.66 16.82
C LEU A 119 -25.04 21.33 16.51
N LYS A 120 -25.23 20.81 15.31
CA LYS A 120 -24.55 19.62 14.79
C LYS A 120 -23.30 20.04 14.01
N VAL A 121 -22.13 19.66 14.50
CA VAL A 121 -20.85 19.84 13.81
C VAL A 121 -20.58 18.59 12.97
N ILE A 122 -20.73 18.72 11.64
CA ILE A 122 -20.39 17.69 10.68
C ILE A 122 -18.87 17.69 10.52
N VAL A 123 -18.23 16.68 11.09
CA VAL A 123 -16.79 16.47 10.97
C VAL A 123 -16.52 15.78 9.63
N LEU A 124 -15.68 16.39 8.80
CA LEU A 124 -15.27 15.88 7.49
C LEU A 124 -14.21 14.76 7.64
N GLN A 125 -14.54 13.77 8.45
CA GLN A 125 -13.74 12.59 8.74
C GLN A 125 -14.65 11.35 8.73
N ASP A 126 -14.09 10.20 8.36
CA ASP A 126 -14.76 8.91 8.40
C ASP A 126 -14.13 7.98 9.43
N SER A 127 -14.89 7.01 9.92
CA SER A 127 -14.39 6.06 10.93
C SER A 127 -13.62 4.92 10.27
N ILE A 128 -12.45 4.57 10.82
CA ILE A 128 -11.56 3.55 10.25
C ILE A 128 -12.06 2.12 10.56
N ASP A 129 -12.66 1.88 11.74
CA ASP A 129 -12.95 0.52 12.26
C ASP A 129 -14.34 0.36 12.93
N GLY A 130 -15.30 1.26 12.68
CA GLY A 130 -16.67 1.11 13.26
C GLY A 130 -17.39 2.42 13.57
N GLN A 131 -18.00 2.55 14.74
CA GLN A 131 -18.70 3.79 15.15
C GLN A 131 -17.68 4.93 15.37
N PRO A 132 -17.98 6.16 14.91
CA PRO A 132 -17.09 7.30 15.11
C PRO A 132 -16.96 7.63 16.60
N HIS A 133 -15.72 7.74 17.08
CA HIS A 133 -15.44 8.09 18.47
C HIS A 133 -15.07 9.57 18.58
N PHE A 134 -16.03 10.39 19.03
CA PHE A 134 -15.78 11.78 19.39
C PHE A 134 -15.45 11.88 20.89
N PHE A 135 -14.22 12.29 21.22
CA PHE A 135 -13.81 12.44 22.61
C PHE A 135 -14.41 13.71 23.23
N LYS A 136 -15.21 13.58 24.30
CA LYS A 136 -15.47 14.71 25.21
C LYS A 136 -14.15 15.07 25.90
N THR A 137 -13.43 16.04 25.34
CA THR A 137 -12.08 16.36 25.80
C THR A 137 -12.09 16.81 27.27
N ASN A 138 -11.14 16.31 28.07
CA ASN A 138 -10.95 16.76 29.46
C ASN A 138 -10.26 18.13 29.55
N LYS A 139 -10.09 18.82 28.42
CA LYS A 139 -9.42 20.11 28.36
C LYS A 139 -10.24 21.17 29.11
N PRO A 140 -9.59 22.05 29.89
CA PRO A 140 -10.27 23.13 30.60
C PRO A 140 -11.12 24.01 29.66
N GLU A 141 -10.65 24.26 28.44
CA GLU A 141 -11.38 25.07 27.45
C GLU A 141 -12.75 24.47 27.12
N TYR A 142 -12.81 23.15 26.91
CA TYR A 142 -14.06 22.44 26.58
C TYR A 142 -15.01 22.34 27.78
N ARG A 143 -14.47 22.11 28.99
CA ARG A 143 -15.28 22.04 30.21
C ARG A 143 -15.99 23.36 30.51
N ASN A 144 -15.33 24.48 30.21
CA ASN A 144 -15.81 25.84 30.43
C ASN A 144 -16.58 26.41 29.23
N TYR A 145 -16.70 25.65 28.14
CA TYR A 145 -17.41 26.09 26.95
C TYR A 145 -18.92 26.13 27.22
N LYS A 146 -19.51 27.32 27.06
CA LYS A 146 -20.88 27.66 27.45
C LYS A 146 -21.93 26.75 26.81
N TYR A 147 -21.73 26.35 25.56
CA TYR A 147 -22.74 25.62 24.77
C TYR A 147 -22.44 24.14 24.61
N LYS A 148 -21.52 23.57 25.42
CA LYS A 148 -21.05 22.18 25.24
C LYS A 148 -22.16 21.12 25.22
N GLU A 149 -23.28 21.35 25.91
CA GLU A 149 -24.42 20.43 25.95
C GLU A 149 -25.35 20.56 24.73
N GLN A 150 -25.31 21.69 24.02
CA GLN A 150 -26.09 21.95 22.79
C GLN A 150 -25.31 21.56 21.53
N ILE A 151 -24.02 21.23 21.64
CA ILE A 151 -23.19 20.82 20.52
C ILE A 151 -23.11 19.29 20.44
N GLU A 152 -23.40 18.77 19.26
CA GLU A 152 -23.18 17.38 18.91
C GLU A 152 -22.28 17.29 17.70
N GLN A 153 -21.35 16.34 17.71
CA GLN A 153 -20.52 16.05 16.55
C GLN A 153 -21.07 14.82 15.84
N ILE A 154 -21.10 14.91 14.51
CA ILE A 154 -21.52 13.82 13.65
C ILE A 154 -20.56 13.70 12.46
N THR A 155 -20.48 12.53 11.85
CA THR A 155 -19.81 12.35 10.56
C THR A 155 -20.72 12.74 9.41
N MET A 156 -20.16 12.86 8.21
CA MET A 156 -20.96 13.02 7.00
C MET A 156 -21.89 11.80 6.77
N LYS A 157 -21.44 10.58 7.11
CA LYS A 157 -22.28 9.38 7.06
C LYS A 157 -23.51 9.50 7.96
N GLN A 158 -23.31 9.91 9.21
CA GLN A 158 -24.40 10.11 10.16
C GLN A 158 -25.37 11.21 9.73
N PHE A 159 -24.90 12.22 9.00
CA PHE A 159 -25.77 13.24 8.38
C PHE A 159 -26.67 12.61 7.30
N PHE A 160 -26.13 11.76 6.42
CA PHE A 160 -26.93 11.04 5.42
C PHE A 160 -27.95 10.09 6.07
N GLU A 161 -27.53 9.35 7.10
CA GLU A 161 -28.39 8.44 7.87
C GLU A 161 -29.54 9.19 8.56
N MET A 162 -29.27 10.36 9.15
CA MET A 162 -30.28 11.23 9.76
C MET A 162 -31.33 11.69 8.74
N LEU A 163 -30.93 11.85 7.48
CA LEU A 163 -31.81 12.18 6.37
C LEU A 163 -32.47 10.94 5.73
N GLY A 164 -32.20 9.73 6.22
CA GLY A 164 -32.72 8.50 5.64
C GLY A 164 -32.19 8.18 4.24
N ARG A 165 -31.03 8.74 3.86
CA ARG A 165 -30.36 8.48 2.59
C ARG A 165 -29.41 7.29 2.69
N ASN A 166 -29.26 6.55 1.59
CA ASN A 166 -28.42 5.35 1.49
C ASN A 166 -27.29 5.47 0.45
N ASP A 167 -27.07 6.65 -0.12
CA ASP A 167 -26.11 6.94 -1.19
C ASP A 167 -24.77 7.53 -0.67
N TYR A 168 -24.45 7.31 0.60
CA TYR A 168 -23.18 7.75 1.19
C TYR A 168 -21.96 7.12 0.50
N GLU A 169 -22.06 5.87 0.04
CA GLU A 169 -20.95 5.19 -0.65
C GLU A 169 -20.65 5.83 -2.01
N ASP A 170 -21.68 6.26 -2.75
CA ASP A 170 -21.51 6.98 -4.03
C ASP A 170 -20.82 8.34 -3.80
N PHE A 171 -21.18 9.03 -2.71
CA PHE A 171 -20.51 10.25 -2.26
C PHE A 171 -19.04 9.99 -1.89
N LYS A 172 -18.76 8.90 -1.16
CA LYS A 172 -17.40 8.50 -0.77
C LYS A 172 -16.53 8.18 -1.99
N GLU A 173 -17.09 7.54 -3.01
CA GLU A 173 -16.40 7.30 -4.28
C GLU A 173 -16.02 8.61 -4.98
N CYS A 174 -16.95 9.58 -5.03
CA CYS A 174 -16.68 10.91 -5.61
C CYS A 174 -15.55 11.64 -4.87
N ILE A 175 -15.50 11.54 -3.54
CA ILE A 175 -14.41 12.08 -2.73
C ILE A 175 -13.08 11.39 -3.06
N GLY A 176 -13.08 10.06 -3.19
CA GLY A 176 -11.90 9.30 -3.59
C GLY A 176 -11.32 9.82 -4.91
N ARG A 177 -12.19 10.08 -5.90
CA ARG A 177 -11.81 10.68 -7.19
C ARG A 177 -11.26 12.10 -7.03
N TYR A 178 -11.90 12.95 -6.22
CA TYR A 178 -11.41 14.30 -5.94
C TYR A 178 -10.01 14.29 -5.32
N ASN A 179 -9.78 13.47 -4.28
CA ASN A 179 -8.49 13.36 -3.62
C ASN A 179 -7.42 12.86 -4.62
N TYR A 180 -7.77 11.87 -5.44
CA TYR A 180 -6.90 11.40 -6.51
C TYR A 180 -6.52 12.54 -7.45
N ASP A 181 -7.49 13.27 -8.00
CA ASP A 181 -7.27 14.38 -8.94
C ASP A 181 -6.50 15.55 -8.32
N ALA A 182 -6.77 15.88 -7.05
CA ALA A 182 -6.05 16.91 -6.31
C ALA A 182 -4.58 16.54 -6.14
N GLU A 183 -4.29 15.29 -5.78
CA GLU A 183 -2.92 14.77 -5.71
C GLU A 183 -2.23 14.78 -7.07
N GLN A 184 -2.93 14.45 -8.16
CA GLN A 184 -2.37 14.54 -9.53
C GLN A 184 -2.00 15.98 -9.89
N LYS A 185 -2.92 16.93 -9.68
CA LYS A 185 -2.73 18.33 -10.09
C LYS A 185 -1.67 19.07 -9.30
N LEU A 186 -1.45 18.68 -8.04
CA LEU A 186 -0.47 19.32 -7.18
C LEU A 186 0.96 18.84 -7.45
N GLY A 187 1.15 17.69 -8.10
CA GLY A 187 2.47 17.19 -8.50
C GLY A 187 3.44 16.90 -7.34
N ILE A 188 2.96 16.86 -6.10
CA ILE A 188 3.76 16.61 -4.89
C ILE A 188 3.27 15.32 -4.25
N THR A 189 4.06 14.26 -4.38
CA THR A 189 3.85 13.00 -3.64
C THR A 189 4.89 12.92 -2.52
N VAL A 190 4.47 13.15 -1.28
CA VAL A 190 5.35 12.94 -0.11
C VAL A 190 5.22 11.48 0.30
N SER A 191 6.20 10.65 -0.08
CA SER A 191 6.31 9.31 0.49
C SER A 191 6.96 9.41 1.87
N ALA A 192 6.29 8.88 2.90
CA ALA A 192 6.92 8.66 4.19
C ALA A 192 8.11 7.70 4.00
N ILE A 193 9.27 8.04 4.56
CA ILE A 193 10.39 7.11 4.61
C ILE A 193 9.88 5.82 5.26
N PRO A 194 10.08 4.64 4.64
CA PRO A 194 9.51 3.40 5.13
C PRO A 194 10.12 3.06 6.50
N THR A 195 9.37 3.34 7.57
CA THR A 195 9.68 2.85 8.91
C THR A 195 9.48 1.33 8.96
N LYS A 196 10.07 0.65 9.95
CA LYS A 196 9.88 -0.80 10.12
C LYS A 196 8.39 -1.19 10.11
N LYS A 197 7.54 -0.41 10.79
CA LYS A 197 6.10 -0.64 10.88
C LYS A 197 5.38 -0.45 9.54
N VAL A 198 5.76 0.57 8.75
CA VAL A 198 5.21 0.79 7.41
C VAL A 198 5.61 -0.34 6.45
N ILE A 199 6.83 -0.86 6.57
CA ILE A 199 7.27 -2.04 5.81
C ILE A 199 6.44 -3.27 6.17
N GLU A 200 6.15 -3.50 7.46
CA GLU A 200 5.31 -4.64 7.87
C GLU A 200 3.86 -4.49 7.36
N LYS A 201 3.28 -3.29 7.38
CA LYS A 201 1.97 -3.05 6.75
C LYS A 201 2.02 -3.31 5.24
N HIS A 202 3.10 -2.90 4.57
CA HIS A 202 3.29 -3.15 3.14
C HIS A 202 3.38 -4.65 2.82
N LYS A 203 4.14 -5.41 3.61
CA LYS A 203 4.20 -6.88 3.50
C LYS A 203 2.82 -7.52 3.68
N SER A 204 2.01 -7.04 4.62
CA SER A 204 0.64 -7.54 4.80
C SER A 204 -0.24 -7.29 3.56
N ARG A 205 -0.13 -6.12 2.92
CA ARG A 205 -0.85 -5.87 1.65
C ARG A 205 -0.39 -6.78 0.51
N ILE A 206 0.92 -7.01 0.40
CA ILE A 206 1.47 -7.96 -0.57
C ILE A 206 0.93 -9.38 -0.30
N ARG A 207 0.86 -9.79 0.98
CA ARG A 207 0.24 -11.07 1.37
C ARG A 207 -1.21 -11.15 0.91
N GLU A 208 -2.01 -10.12 1.18
CA GLU A 208 -3.41 -10.04 0.74
C GLU A 208 -3.52 -10.12 -0.79
N ALA A 209 -2.65 -9.41 -1.52
CA ALA A 209 -2.62 -9.46 -2.99
C ALA A 209 -2.20 -10.84 -3.54
N LEU A 210 -1.27 -11.53 -2.88
CA LEU A 210 -0.89 -12.91 -3.23
C LEU A 210 -2.06 -13.88 -3.07
N LEU A 211 -2.86 -13.69 -2.01
CA LEU A 211 -3.98 -14.56 -1.63
C LEU A 211 -5.32 -14.17 -2.27
N SER A 212 -5.43 -12.97 -2.85
CA SER A 212 -6.64 -12.52 -3.56
C SER A 212 -6.78 -13.12 -4.95
N TYR A 213 -5.70 -13.69 -5.51
CA TYR A 213 -5.68 -14.32 -6.83
C TYR A 213 -6.14 -13.40 -7.97
N PHE A 214 -5.85 -12.09 -7.89
CA PHE A 214 -6.16 -11.14 -8.98
C PHE A 214 -5.49 -11.48 -10.34
N TYR A 215 -4.57 -12.45 -10.35
CA TYR A 215 -3.85 -12.99 -11.50
C TYR A 215 -4.40 -14.36 -11.97
N GLU A 216 -5.57 -14.80 -11.49
CA GLU A 216 -6.15 -16.09 -11.83
C GLU A 216 -6.45 -16.25 -13.33
N GLU A 217 -6.90 -15.20 -14.01
CA GLU A 217 -7.16 -15.23 -15.46
C GLU A 217 -5.89 -15.57 -16.27
N GLU A 218 -4.73 -15.05 -15.86
CA GLU A 218 -3.43 -15.37 -16.46
C GLU A 218 -3.08 -16.85 -16.27
N LEU A 219 -3.45 -17.45 -15.13
CA LEU A 219 -3.26 -18.87 -14.87
C LEU A 219 -4.22 -19.73 -15.70
N LEU A 220 -5.49 -19.33 -15.79
CA LEU A 220 -6.54 -20.05 -16.54
C LEU A 220 -6.27 -20.08 -18.05
N ALA A 221 -5.50 -19.12 -18.56
CA ALA A 221 -5.03 -19.14 -19.95
C ALA A 221 -4.09 -20.33 -20.25
N ILE A 222 -3.50 -20.97 -19.23
CA ILE A 222 -2.44 -21.99 -19.36
C ILE A 222 -2.85 -23.33 -18.72
N PHE A 223 -3.60 -23.25 -17.63
CA PHE A 223 -3.95 -24.38 -16.77
C PHE A 223 -5.46 -24.47 -16.57
N ASN A 224 -5.97 -25.68 -16.39
CA ASN A 224 -7.36 -25.85 -15.96
C ASN A 224 -7.50 -25.63 -14.45
N GLU A 225 -8.74 -25.43 -13.97
CA GLU A 225 -9.04 -25.18 -12.56
C GLU A 225 -8.48 -26.24 -11.60
N LYS A 226 -8.48 -27.52 -12.00
CA LYS A 226 -7.95 -28.61 -11.18
C LYS A 226 -6.44 -28.49 -11.01
N GLU A 227 -5.75 -28.18 -12.09
CA GLU A 227 -4.30 -27.92 -12.10
C GLU A 227 -3.94 -26.72 -11.22
N ILE A 228 -4.70 -25.63 -11.32
CA ILE A 228 -4.53 -24.45 -10.46
C ILE A 228 -4.75 -24.79 -9.00
N LYS A 229 -5.82 -25.54 -8.68
CA LYS A 229 -6.11 -25.99 -7.32
C LYS A 229 -5.00 -26.86 -6.74
N ASP A 230 -4.41 -27.74 -7.54
CA ASP A 230 -3.28 -28.57 -7.12
C ASP A 230 -2.04 -27.73 -6.77
N MET A 231 -1.73 -26.69 -7.58
CA MET A 231 -0.65 -25.74 -7.29
C MET A 231 -0.95 -24.87 -6.06
N LYS A 232 -2.21 -24.43 -5.92
CA LYS A 232 -2.68 -23.57 -4.83
C LYS A 232 -2.39 -24.16 -3.45
N ASN A 233 -2.63 -25.46 -3.28
CA ASN A 233 -2.36 -26.19 -2.03
C ASN A 233 -0.90 -26.09 -1.55
N TRP A 234 0.06 -25.97 -2.48
CA TRP A 234 1.47 -25.78 -2.16
C TRP A 234 1.84 -24.31 -2.06
N PHE A 235 1.30 -23.48 -2.94
CA PHE A 235 1.50 -22.04 -2.91
C PHE A 235 1.09 -21.44 -1.56
N GLU A 236 -0.09 -21.78 -1.04
CA GLU A 236 -0.57 -21.27 0.26
C GLU A 236 0.37 -21.63 1.42
N LYS A 237 1.11 -22.74 1.33
CA LYS A 237 2.12 -23.12 2.34
C LYS A 237 3.45 -22.40 2.18
N ASN A 238 3.73 -21.90 0.97
CA ASN A 238 5.05 -21.40 0.58
C ASN A 238 5.08 -19.88 0.38
N HIS A 239 3.94 -19.21 0.17
CA HIS A 239 3.87 -17.79 -0.22
C HIS A 239 4.59 -16.83 0.74
N GLU A 240 4.61 -17.15 2.04
CA GLU A 240 5.31 -16.38 3.09
C GLU A 240 6.81 -16.15 2.79
N VAL A 241 7.45 -17.01 1.97
CA VAL A 241 8.85 -16.80 1.58
C VAL A 241 9.06 -15.46 0.85
N LEU A 242 8.04 -14.98 0.11
CA LEU A 242 8.10 -13.73 -0.67
C LEU A 242 8.02 -12.47 0.19
N ILE A 243 7.59 -12.59 1.45
CA ILE A 243 7.51 -11.48 2.41
C ILE A 243 8.46 -11.66 3.61
N SER A 244 9.41 -12.58 3.46
CA SER A 244 10.45 -12.89 4.44
C SER A 244 11.56 -11.82 4.47
N ASN A 245 12.69 -12.15 5.11
CA ASN A 245 13.86 -11.28 5.15
C ASN A 245 14.92 -11.66 4.10
N ALA A 246 14.63 -12.63 3.24
CA ALA A 246 15.55 -13.06 2.17
C ALA A 246 15.72 -11.97 1.09
N ASP A 247 16.85 -12.00 0.38
CA ASP A 247 17.17 -10.93 -0.58
C ASP A 247 16.24 -10.88 -1.80
N PHE A 248 15.72 -12.03 -2.26
CA PHE A 248 14.69 -12.03 -3.31
C PHE A 248 13.41 -11.34 -2.81
N SER A 249 13.00 -11.61 -1.58
CA SER A 249 11.83 -11.00 -0.95
C SER A 249 12.00 -9.48 -0.84
N ARG A 250 13.18 -9.01 -0.41
CA ARG A 250 13.48 -7.57 -0.36
C ARG A 250 13.40 -6.90 -1.72
N SER A 251 13.92 -7.55 -2.77
CA SER A 251 13.81 -7.05 -4.15
C SER A 251 12.34 -6.95 -4.59
N PHE A 252 11.52 -7.96 -4.29
CA PHE A 252 10.09 -7.95 -4.60
C PHE A 252 9.32 -6.86 -3.84
N ILE A 253 9.48 -6.80 -2.51
CA ILE A 253 8.85 -5.78 -1.64
C ILE A 253 9.20 -4.38 -2.12
N SER A 254 10.46 -4.16 -2.52
CA SER A 254 10.92 -2.87 -3.05
C SER A 254 10.23 -2.55 -4.38
N SER A 255 10.11 -3.51 -5.30
CA SER A 255 9.37 -3.28 -6.55
C SER A 255 7.90 -2.98 -6.33
N GLU A 256 7.22 -3.70 -5.44
CA GLU A 256 5.82 -3.41 -5.09
C GLU A 256 5.69 -2.03 -4.42
N TRP A 257 6.68 -1.63 -3.61
CA TRP A 257 6.71 -0.29 -3.04
C TRP A 257 6.85 0.78 -4.13
N TYR A 258 7.76 0.58 -5.09
CA TYR A 258 7.89 1.49 -6.23
C TYR A 258 6.66 1.51 -7.13
N TYR A 259 5.99 0.37 -7.28
CA TYR A 259 4.71 0.27 -7.98
C TYR A 259 3.66 1.14 -7.29
N ASP A 260 3.48 1.01 -5.98
CA ASP A 260 2.53 1.83 -5.21
C ASP A 260 2.85 3.32 -5.28
N LEU A 261 4.14 3.69 -5.29
CA LEU A 261 4.60 5.07 -5.40
C LEU A 261 4.32 5.71 -6.76
N ARG A 262 4.30 4.92 -7.83
CA ARG A 262 4.36 5.42 -9.21
C ARG A 262 3.07 5.29 -10.00
N VAL A 263 1.94 5.10 -9.33
CA VAL A 263 0.57 5.10 -9.90
C VAL A 263 0.22 6.40 -10.71
N LYS A 264 1.14 7.36 -10.90
CA LYS A 264 0.82 8.77 -11.12
C LYS A 264 1.70 9.57 -12.11
N THR A 265 2.41 8.95 -13.03
CA THR A 265 3.25 9.71 -14.01
C THR A 265 3.12 9.19 -15.45
N ASP A 266 1.90 8.91 -15.89
CA ASP A 266 1.62 8.29 -17.19
C ASP A 266 2.48 8.93 -18.31
N GLU A 267 3.19 8.07 -19.04
CA GLU A 267 3.94 8.35 -20.26
C GLU A 267 5.25 9.17 -20.19
N GLU A 268 5.55 9.92 -19.13
CA GLU A 268 6.72 10.83 -19.14
C GLU A 268 7.98 10.30 -18.41
N ILE A 269 7.82 9.42 -17.42
CA ILE A 269 8.95 8.87 -16.64
C ILE A 269 9.10 7.38 -16.92
N GLU A 270 10.32 6.98 -17.28
CA GLU A 270 10.73 5.59 -17.51
C GLU A 270 10.59 4.75 -16.22
N GLN A 271 9.96 3.58 -16.34
CA GLN A 271 9.51 2.73 -15.22
C GLN A 271 10.21 1.38 -15.11
N THR A 272 11.23 1.10 -15.92
CA THR A 272 11.94 -0.18 -15.97
C THR A 272 12.50 -0.59 -14.61
N ALA A 273 12.79 0.37 -13.72
CA ALA A 273 13.24 0.07 -12.36
C ALA A 273 12.28 -0.85 -11.57
N ILE A 274 10.96 -0.70 -11.74
CA ILE A 274 9.96 -1.57 -11.08
C ILE A 274 10.12 -3.00 -11.59
N VAL A 275 10.12 -3.15 -12.91
CA VAL A 275 10.22 -4.44 -13.61
C VAL A 275 11.58 -5.11 -13.36
N ALA A 276 12.64 -4.32 -13.21
CA ALA A 276 13.97 -4.81 -12.87
C ALA A 276 14.02 -5.51 -11.52
N GLY A 277 13.34 -4.96 -10.51
CA GLY A 277 13.28 -5.62 -9.22
C GLY A 277 12.44 -6.90 -9.24
N TYR A 278 11.38 -7.00 -10.07
CA TYR A 278 10.65 -8.26 -10.27
C TYR A 278 11.54 -9.35 -10.89
N LEU A 279 12.25 -9.02 -11.98
CA LEU A 279 13.14 -9.97 -12.64
C LEU A 279 14.30 -10.40 -11.71
N LYS A 280 14.87 -9.44 -10.99
CA LYS A 280 15.93 -9.71 -10.01
C LYS A 280 15.44 -10.61 -8.88
N SER A 281 14.25 -10.34 -8.34
CA SER A 281 13.65 -11.18 -7.31
C SER A 281 13.45 -12.61 -7.81
N LEU A 282 12.87 -12.81 -9.01
CA LEU A 282 12.71 -14.14 -9.59
C LEU A 282 14.05 -14.86 -9.77
N GLU A 283 15.06 -14.18 -10.32
CA GLU A 283 16.40 -14.75 -10.51
C GLU A 283 17.02 -15.19 -9.18
N GLN A 284 16.95 -14.33 -8.16
CA GLN A 284 17.44 -14.63 -6.81
C GLN A 284 16.66 -15.78 -6.17
N LEU A 285 15.33 -15.86 -6.35
CA LEU A 285 14.49 -16.94 -5.85
C LEU A 285 14.88 -18.27 -6.49
N LEU A 286 14.95 -18.34 -7.82
CA LEU A 286 15.33 -19.56 -8.55
C LEU A 286 16.73 -20.05 -8.17
N CYS A 287 17.70 -19.13 -8.06
CA CYS A 287 19.05 -19.49 -7.68
C CYS A 287 19.13 -19.93 -6.21
N SER A 288 18.34 -19.34 -5.32
CA SER A 288 18.23 -19.78 -3.92
C SER A 288 17.67 -21.18 -3.78
N ILE A 289 16.63 -21.52 -4.56
CA ILE A 289 16.06 -22.87 -4.59
C ILE A 289 17.13 -23.88 -5.02
N LEU A 290 17.86 -23.61 -6.11
CA LEU A 290 18.92 -24.50 -6.58
C LEU A 290 20.07 -24.61 -5.58
N LEU A 291 20.46 -23.53 -4.91
CA LEU A 291 21.49 -23.56 -3.86
C LEU A 291 21.10 -24.47 -2.70
N ILE A 292 19.87 -24.35 -2.19
CA ILE A 292 19.37 -25.19 -1.11
C ILE A 292 19.30 -26.66 -1.56
N LEU A 293 18.82 -26.93 -2.77
CA LEU A 293 18.77 -28.29 -3.30
C LEU A 293 20.16 -28.90 -3.49
N SER A 294 21.19 -28.07 -3.75
CA SER A 294 22.60 -28.49 -3.88
C SER A 294 23.27 -28.85 -2.56
N GLU A 295 22.60 -28.65 -1.42
CA GLU A 295 23.09 -29.12 -0.11
C GLU A 295 22.97 -30.65 0.01
N ASP A 296 22.12 -31.28 -0.79
CA ASP A 296 22.13 -32.73 -0.99
C ASP A 296 23.22 -33.07 -2.01
N GLU A 297 24.19 -33.89 -1.60
CA GLU A 297 25.34 -34.28 -2.42
C GLU A 297 24.95 -35.00 -3.72
N ASN A 298 23.74 -35.57 -3.77
CA ASN A 298 23.20 -36.20 -4.99
C ASN A 298 22.73 -35.19 -6.04
N ASN A 299 22.57 -33.92 -5.67
CA ASN A 299 22.07 -32.84 -6.53
C ASN A 299 23.22 -31.93 -6.96
N LYS A 300 23.76 -32.17 -8.17
CA LYS A 300 24.87 -31.36 -8.70
C LYS A 300 24.44 -30.57 -9.94
N PHE A 301 24.09 -29.30 -9.74
CA PHE A 301 23.75 -28.39 -10.84
C PHE A 301 25.01 -27.69 -11.37
N MET A 302 25.44 -28.05 -12.58
CA MET A 302 26.64 -27.48 -13.20
C MET A 302 26.31 -26.22 -14.02
N PHE A 303 27.04 -25.13 -13.78
CA PHE A 303 26.89 -23.87 -14.48
C PHE A 303 28.19 -23.43 -15.13
N PHE A 304 28.11 -22.74 -16.26
CA PHE A 304 29.27 -22.13 -16.89
C PHE A 304 29.89 -21.08 -15.98
N THR A 305 31.22 -21.06 -15.90
CA THR A 305 31.96 -20.04 -15.16
C THR A 305 31.84 -18.68 -15.81
N ASN A 306 31.75 -17.62 -15.00
CA ASN A 306 31.94 -16.26 -15.48
C ASN A 306 33.45 -15.97 -15.68
N GLN A 307 33.78 -14.74 -16.08
CA GLN A 307 35.17 -14.35 -16.34
C GLN A 307 36.07 -14.52 -15.11
N GLU A 308 35.56 -14.26 -13.91
CA GLU A 308 36.31 -14.42 -12.65
C GLU A 308 36.52 -15.89 -12.31
N GLY A 309 35.48 -16.71 -12.43
CA GLY A 309 35.55 -18.16 -12.25
C GLY A 309 36.59 -18.80 -13.15
N LYS A 310 36.55 -18.47 -14.46
CA LYS A 310 37.52 -18.98 -15.43
C LYS A 310 38.96 -18.60 -15.09
N LYS A 311 39.19 -17.39 -14.58
CA LYS A 311 40.52 -16.93 -14.13
C LYS A 311 41.00 -17.63 -12.86
N LYS A 312 40.09 -17.90 -11.91
CA LYS A 312 40.44 -18.48 -10.60
C LYS A 312 40.59 -19.99 -10.62
N THR A 313 39.74 -20.70 -11.35
CA THR A 313 39.69 -22.17 -11.33
C THR A 313 40.24 -22.82 -12.60
N GLY A 314 40.24 -22.11 -13.72
CA GLY A 314 40.55 -22.68 -15.04
C GLY A 314 39.47 -23.62 -15.59
N GLU A 315 38.41 -23.90 -14.83
CA GLU A 315 37.32 -24.78 -15.25
C GLU A 315 36.30 -24.02 -16.10
N GLU A 316 35.70 -24.70 -17.08
CA GLU A 316 34.62 -24.12 -17.90
C GLU A 316 33.27 -24.11 -17.16
N LYS A 317 33.06 -25.09 -16.28
CA LYS A 317 31.82 -25.24 -15.50
C LYS A 317 32.15 -25.61 -14.06
N LEU A 318 31.43 -25.00 -13.12
CA LEU A 318 31.49 -25.31 -11.70
C LEU A 318 30.10 -25.70 -11.18
N PRO A 319 30.01 -26.54 -10.12
CA PRO A 319 28.74 -26.79 -9.46
C PRO A 319 28.26 -25.53 -8.74
N LEU A 320 26.97 -25.23 -8.82
CA LEU A 320 26.34 -24.18 -8.02
C LEU A 320 26.32 -24.62 -6.55
N ASN A 321 27.04 -23.88 -5.72
CA ASN A 321 27.04 -24.00 -4.26
C ASN A 321 27.47 -22.65 -3.68
N TYR A 322 27.44 -22.50 -2.35
CA TYR A 322 27.77 -21.23 -1.71
C TYR A 322 29.19 -20.73 -2.02
N ALA A 323 30.16 -21.62 -2.26
CA ALA A 323 31.54 -21.26 -2.59
C ALA A 323 31.67 -20.75 -4.04
N ASN A 324 30.92 -21.34 -4.97
CA ASN A 324 31.03 -21.09 -6.40
C ASN A 324 29.98 -20.10 -6.94
N LYS A 325 28.94 -19.73 -6.17
CA LYS A 325 27.81 -18.91 -6.66
C LYS A 325 28.23 -17.60 -7.34
N LYS A 326 29.33 -16.98 -6.89
CA LYS A 326 29.88 -15.74 -7.47
C LYS A 326 30.75 -15.97 -8.70
N LEU A 327 31.14 -17.21 -8.98
CA LEU A 327 32.04 -17.62 -10.06
C LEU A 327 31.31 -18.20 -11.26
N VAL A 328 30.00 -18.43 -11.16
CA VAL A 328 29.18 -19.04 -12.22
C VAL A 328 28.13 -18.07 -12.75
N LEU A 329 27.64 -18.33 -13.97
CA LEU A 329 26.59 -17.54 -14.61
C LEU A 329 25.21 -17.94 -14.05
N THR A 330 24.69 -17.14 -13.12
CA THR A 330 23.40 -17.38 -12.45
C THR A 330 22.26 -16.53 -13.02
N MET A 331 22.39 -15.99 -14.23
CA MET A 331 21.29 -15.23 -14.83
C MET A 331 20.06 -16.13 -15.04
N ALA A 332 18.84 -15.58 -14.97
CA ALA A 332 17.58 -16.33 -15.00
C ALA A 332 17.51 -17.34 -16.16
N LYS A 333 17.99 -16.97 -17.35
CA LYS A 333 18.09 -17.88 -18.52
C LYS A 333 18.96 -19.12 -18.24
N HIS A 334 20.10 -18.96 -17.57
CA HIS A 334 20.98 -20.07 -17.22
C HIS A 334 20.38 -20.94 -16.11
N LEU A 335 19.71 -20.32 -15.13
CA LEU A 335 18.98 -21.04 -14.08
C LEU A 335 17.87 -21.89 -14.68
N LEU A 336 17.03 -21.33 -15.54
CA LEU A 336 15.94 -22.04 -16.21
C LEU A 336 16.44 -23.19 -17.08
N LYS A 337 17.55 -23.00 -17.81
CA LYS A 337 18.20 -24.10 -18.55
C LYS A 337 18.62 -25.26 -17.63
N SER A 338 19.17 -24.95 -16.46
CA SER A 338 19.54 -25.96 -15.46
C SER A 338 18.31 -26.65 -14.87
N ILE A 339 17.27 -25.89 -14.54
CA ILE A 339 15.99 -26.39 -14.01
C ILE A 339 15.35 -27.37 -15.01
N LYS A 340 15.30 -26.99 -16.30
CA LYS A 340 14.76 -27.81 -17.39
C LYS A 340 15.47 -29.15 -17.53
N GLY A 341 16.81 -29.13 -17.46
CA GLY A 341 17.63 -30.36 -17.47
C GLY A 341 17.45 -31.25 -16.24
N ASN A 342 17.05 -30.68 -15.09
CA ASN A 342 16.98 -31.36 -13.80
C ASN A 342 15.56 -31.38 -13.20
N LYS A 343 14.52 -31.33 -14.04
CA LYS A 343 13.13 -31.10 -13.59
C LYS A 343 12.63 -32.06 -12.50
N LYS A 344 13.09 -33.32 -12.51
CA LYS A 344 12.70 -34.35 -11.51
C LYS A 344 13.24 -34.07 -10.11
N VAL A 345 14.36 -33.34 -10.03
CA VAL A 345 15.05 -32.99 -8.78
C VAL A 345 14.60 -31.62 -8.27
N VAL A 346 14.17 -30.74 -9.17
CA VAL A 346 13.81 -29.35 -8.83
C VAL A 346 12.31 -29.17 -8.62
N LEU A 347 11.48 -29.86 -9.41
CA LEU A 347 10.03 -29.71 -9.39
C LEU A 347 9.33 -30.96 -8.87
N ARG A 348 8.18 -30.74 -8.26
CA ARG A 348 7.22 -31.79 -7.94
C ARG A 348 6.75 -32.43 -9.23
N LYS A 349 6.68 -33.77 -9.27
CA LYS A 349 6.27 -34.51 -10.47
C LYS A 349 4.80 -34.27 -10.75
N THR A 350 4.50 -33.36 -11.68
CA THR A 350 3.14 -33.07 -12.15
C THR A 350 3.08 -33.07 -13.68
N LYS A 351 1.87 -33.09 -14.25
CA LYS A 351 1.64 -32.94 -15.70
C LYS A 351 1.84 -31.49 -16.19
N MET A 352 2.10 -30.57 -15.27
CA MET A 352 2.19 -29.12 -15.52
C MET A 352 3.62 -28.64 -15.66
N THR A 353 4.61 -29.43 -15.24
CA THR A 353 6.02 -29.03 -15.12
C THR A 353 6.59 -28.38 -16.37
N ASP A 354 6.33 -28.94 -17.55
CA ASP A 354 6.88 -28.40 -18.80
C ASP A 354 6.22 -27.06 -19.17
N ARG A 355 4.90 -26.92 -19.02
CA ARG A 355 4.16 -25.66 -19.21
C ARG A 355 4.62 -24.55 -18.25
N VAL A 356 4.90 -24.90 -17.00
CA VAL A 356 5.44 -23.93 -16.02
C VAL A 356 6.82 -23.45 -16.46
N ILE A 357 7.71 -24.36 -16.87
CA ILE A 357 9.06 -23.97 -17.32
C ILE A 357 8.98 -23.11 -18.59
N GLU A 358 8.11 -23.46 -19.54
CA GLU A 358 7.87 -22.68 -20.76
C GLU A 358 7.38 -21.26 -20.45
N TYR A 359 6.42 -21.12 -19.54
CA TYR A 359 5.93 -19.82 -19.11
C TYR A 359 7.03 -18.98 -18.43
N LEU A 360 7.86 -19.59 -17.58
CA LEU A 360 9.00 -18.90 -16.95
C LEU A 360 10.04 -18.46 -17.98
N GLU A 361 10.34 -19.31 -18.98
CA GLU A 361 11.25 -18.98 -20.08
C GLU A 361 10.71 -17.78 -20.88
N GLN A 362 9.43 -17.79 -21.24
CA GLN A 362 8.77 -16.70 -21.96
C GLN A 362 8.74 -15.41 -21.14
N TYR A 363 8.35 -15.46 -19.87
CA TYR A 363 8.34 -14.28 -18.98
C TYR A 363 9.73 -13.65 -18.88
N VAL A 364 10.78 -14.46 -18.68
CA VAL A 364 12.16 -13.96 -18.60
C VAL A 364 12.61 -13.38 -19.95
N GLU A 365 12.25 -14.02 -21.06
CA GLU A 365 12.62 -13.54 -22.39
C GLU A 365 11.94 -12.22 -22.74
N GLU A 366 10.62 -12.13 -22.60
CA GLU A 366 9.84 -10.91 -22.86
C GLU A 366 10.31 -9.78 -21.96
N THR A 367 10.38 -10.03 -20.66
CA THR A 367 10.66 -8.98 -19.67
C THR A 367 12.09 -8.45 -19.79
N ARG A 368 13.05 -9.31 -20.10
CA ARG A 368 14.47 -8.93 -20.20
C ARG A 368 14.81 -8.41 -21.60
N ASN A 369 14.39 -9.07 -22.68
CA ASN A 369 14.80 -8.68 -24.02
C ASN A 369 14.00 -7.50 -24.58
N ALA A 370 12.72 -7.35 -24.21
CA ALA A 370 11.95 -6.17 -24.58
C ALA A 370 12.37 -5.00 -23.68
N TYR A 371 12.14 -5.11 -22.37
CA TYR A 371 12.17 -3.93 -21.49
C TYR A 371 13.53 -3.56 -20.91
N MET A 372 14.51 -4.48 -20.82
CA MET A 372 15.87 -4.13 -20.35
C MET A 372 16.84 -3.77 -21.46
N HIS A 373 16.51 -4.09 -22.71
CA HIS A 373 17.47 -4.05 -23.81
C HIS A 373 17.03 -3.19 -24.99
N LYS A 374 15.72 -2.94 -25.19
CA LYS A 374 15.22 -2.29 -26.42
C LYS A 374 14.20 -1.20 -26.16
N ASP A 375 13.20 -1.48 -25.32
CA ASP A 375 11.99 -0.69 -25.21
C ASP A 375 11.87 -0.09 -23.80
N ASN A 376 11.74 1.23 -23.72
CA ASN A 376 11.44 1.91 -22.46
C ASN A 376 10.00 1.62 -22.03
N LEU A 377 9.78 1.45 -20.71
CA LEU A 377 8.45 1.24 -20.14
C LEU A 377 7.86 2.56 -19.67
N TYR A 378 6.93 3.10 -20.44
CA TYR A 378 6.24 4.35 -20.15
C TYR A 378 4.78 4.16 -19.72
N LYS A 379 4.10 3.15 -20.27
CA LYS A 379 2.68 2.94 -20.04
C LYS A 379 2.44 2.18 -18.76
N TRP A 380 1.55 2.72 -17.92
CA TRP A 380 1.16 2.05 -16.69
C TRP A 380 0.49 0.68 -16.93
N SER A 381 -0.31 0.57 -18.00
CA SER A 381 -0.96 -0.69 -18.40
C SER A 381 0.05 -1.83 -18.60
N ASP A 382 1.21 -1.54 -19.18
CA ASP A 382 2.24 -2.56 -19.44
C ASP A 382 2.85 -3.04 -18.12
N ILE A 383 3.05 -2.14 -17.16
CA ILE A 383 3.54 -2.47 -15.82
C ILE A 383 2.50 -3.29 -15.04
N GLN A 384 1.21 -2.98 -15.18
CA GLN A 384 0.13 -3.75 -14.58
C GLN A 384 0.11 -5.19 -15.12
N ILE A 385 0.25 -5.35 -16.44
CA ILE A 385 0.34 -6.67 -17.08
C ILE A 385 1.57 -7.42 -16.57
N ILE A 386 2.74 -6.77 -16.52
CA ILE A 386 3.97 -7.40 -16.01
C ILE A 386 3.80 -7.79 -14.54
N ARG A 387 3.15 -6.96 -13.72
CA ARG A 387 2.85 -7.28 -12.31
C ARG A 387 1.95 -8.50 -12.21
N ILE A 388 0.87 -8.58 -12.99
CA ILE A 388 -0.02 -9.76 -13.04
C ILE A 388 0.79 -11.02 -13.38
N LYS A 389 1.58 -10.98 -14.47
CA LYS A 389 2.46 -12.09 -14.87
C LYS A 389 3.46 -12.45 -13.79
N THR A 390 4.01 -11.48 -13.07
CA THR A 390 4.98 -11.69 -11.98
C THR A 390 4.34 -12.47 -10.82
N TYR A 391 3.12 -12.09 -10.41
CA TYR A 391 2.39 -12.83 -9.38
C TYR A 391 2.03 -14.25 -9.85
N ALA A 392 1.63 -14.43 -11.10
CA ALA A 392 1.40 -15.74 -11.70
C ALA A 392 2.68 -16.60 -11.69
N VAL A 393 3.84 -16.02 -12.05
CA VAL A 393 5.15 -16.68 -11.96
C VAL A 393 5.44 -17.14 -10.53
N TYR A 394 5.27 -16.27 -9.53
CA TYR A 394 5.48 -16.65 -8.13
C TYR A 394 4.55 -17.77 -7.68
N PHE A 395 3.28 -17.71 -8.11
CA PHE A 395 2.32 -18.77 -7.87
C PHE A 395 2.80 -20.12 -8.43
N MET A 396 3.23 -20.14 -9.69
CA MET A 396 3.73 -21.35 -10.34
C MET A 396 5.01 -21.87 -9.67
N VAL A 397 5.98 -21.01 -9.36
CA VAL A 397 7.24 -21.43 -8.72
C VAL A 397 6.96 -22.03 -7.35
N LEU A 398 6.23 -21.32 -6.49
CA LEU A 398 5.96 -21.78 -5.12
C LEU A 398 4.92 -22.91 -5.08
N GLY A 399 4.08 -23.05 -6.09
CA GLY A 399 3.12 -24.14 -6.24
C GLY A 399 3.70 -25.43 -6.80
N THR A 400 4.84 -25.38 -7.51
CA THR A 400 5.37 -26.57 -8.23
C THR A 400 6.80 -26.95 -7.87
N PHE A 401 7.63 -26.04 -7.35
CA PHE A 401 9.01 -26.36 -7.00
C PHE A 401 9.10 -27.09 -5.64
N LEU A 402 10.20 -27.79 -5.43
CA LEU A 402 10.57 -28.31 -4.12
C LEU A 402 11.16 -27.17 -3.28
N ILE A 403 10.43 -26.77 -2.23
CA ILE A 403 10.73 -25.60 -1.41
C ILE A 403 10.94 -26.03 0.05
N ASP A 404 12.07 -25.64 0.62
CA ASP A 404 12.28 -25.60 2.08
C ASP A 404 12.02 -24.17 2.57
N VAL A 405 10.82 -23.92 3.08
CA VAL A 405 10.36 -22.59 3.51
C VAL A 405 11.29 -22.00 4.58
N LYS A 406 11.80 -22.82 5.51
CA LYS A 406 12.64 -22.33 6.61
C LYS A 406 13.97 -21.81 6.10
N LYS A 407 14.65 -22.59 5.26
CA LYS A 407 15.94 -22.19 4.68
C LYS A 407 15.78 -21.02 3.71
N LEU A 408 14.75 -21.08 2.85
CA LEU A 408 14.53 -20.05 1.83
C LEU A 408 14.17 -18.70 2.45
N SER A 409 13.47 -18.67 3.58
CA SER A 409 13.08 -17.41 4.26
C SER A 409 14.25 -16.67 4.92
N GLN A 410 15.41 -17.33 5.07
CA GLN A 410 16.59 -16.80 5.76
C GLN A 410 17.78 -16.58 4.82
N ILE A 411 17.67 -16.98 3.55
CA ILE A 411 18.79 -16.95 2.61
C ILE A 411 19.12 -15.51 2.20
N ASN A 412 20.38 -15.13 2.39
CA ASN A 412 20.93 -13.84 1.98
C ASN A 412 22.12 -14.09 1.03
N TYR A 413 22.26 -13.24 0.01
CA TYR A 413 23.22 -13.36 -1.09
C TYR A 413 24.60 -12.79 -0.77
#